data_AF-M7NPR6-F1
#
_entry.id   AF-M7NPR6-F1
#
_cell.length_a   1.000
_cell.length_b   1.000
_cell.length_c   1.000
_cell.angle_alpha   90.00
_cell.angle_beta   90.00
_cell.angle_gamma   90.00
#
_symmetry.space_group_name_H-M   'P 1'
#
loop_
_entity.id
_entity.type
_entity.pdbx_description
1 polymer ?
#
loop_
_entity_poly.entity_id
_entity_poly.type
_entity_poly.pdbx_seq_one_letter_code
_entity_poly.pdbx_strand_id
1 'polypeptide(L)'
;MRKKTKKMIRNETKMIISGPIDVETNQRGVFPELIELNESSESDDSLPLDGVSYLKKVRIEAKHRPIIKAVEAPPTAMTITQISEPKINNKAEEIYSSVWEEKFLKSFIKLRRNLNLQTKSVILRPLPKDKIEWRRLILEELEPPSISLLNSINQCTALNLLKWNTEWFSYNSPEQQIMWIFFLLIKIDMVMTSDELSILRELCKKCLFLRNSKKNLPLHIQSNIDMVISIVGNIFGQKDLLLNKF
;
A
#
# COMPACT_ATOMS: atom_id res chain seq x y z
N MET A 1 61.32 38.38 22.01
CA MET A 1 60.28 37.64 21.26
C MET A 1 59.07 37.42 22.17
N ARG A 2 57.97 38.15 21.94
CA ARG A 2 56.78 38.17 22.80
C ARG A 2 55.85 37.00 22.47
N LYS A 3 55.63 36.09 23.43
CA LYS A 3 54.59 35.06 23.37
C LYS A 3 53.22 35.74 23.55
N LYS A 4 52.39 35.74 22.50
CA LYS A 4 50.99 36.18 22.58
C LYS A 4 50.13 35.03 23.09
N THR A 5 49.73 35.11 24.35
CA THR A 5 48.74 34.22 24.94
C THR A 5 47.36 34.58 24.39
N LYS A 6 46.75 33.66 23.63
CA LYS A 6 45.40 33.80 23.08
C LYS A 6 44.39 33.66 24.22
N LYS A 7 43.79 34.77 24.65
CA LYS A 7 42.68 34.77 25.61
C LYS A 7 41.46 34.18 24.90
N MET A 8 41.07 32.94 25.24
CA MET A 8 39.77 32.38 24.84
C MET A 8 38.68 33.17 25.56
N ILE A 9 37.97 34.01 24.82
CA ILE A 9 36.70 34.58 25.27
C ILE A 9 35.66 33.49 24.99
N ARG A 10 35.19 32.82 26.05
CA ARG A 10 33.98 31.99 25.99
C ARG A 10 32.81 32.93 25.75
N ASN A 11 32.26 32.92 24.54
CA ASN A 11 30.94 33.51 24.27
C ASN A 11 29.87 32.61 24.89
N GLU A 12 29.59 32.82 26.16
CA GLU A 12 28.42 32.26 26.86
C GLU A 12 27.21 33.16 26.59
N THR A 13 26.71 33.13 25.35
CA THR A 13 25.38 33.66 25.03
C THR A 13 24.86 32.98 23.76
N LYS A 14 24.73 31.66 23.79
CA LYS A 14 23.75 31.02 22.92
C LYS A 14 22.39 31.36 23.52
N MET A 15 21.73 32.38 22.98
CA MET A 15 20.31 32.59 23.21
C MET A 15 19.60 31.28 22.88
N ILE A 16 19.13 30.59 23.91
CA ILE A 16 18.35 29.39 23.77
C ILE A 16 16.96 29.84 23.28
N ILE A 17 16.77 29.84 21.96
CA ILE A 17 15.51 30.23 21.30
C ILE A 17 14.39 29.20 21.55
N SER A 18 14.74 28.03 22.07
CA SER A 18 13.81 26.95 22.40
C SER A 18 13.60 26.90 23.91
N GLY A 19 12.40 27.20 24.41
CA GLY A 19 12.15 27.05 25.83
C GLY A 19 12.31 25.60 26.34
N PRO A 20 12.26 25.43 27.66
CA PRO A 20 12.56 24.17 28.35
C PRO A 20 11.64 23.02 27.90
N ILE A 21 12.16 21.80 27.89
CA ILE A 21 11.34 20.59 27.77
C ILE A 21 10.67 20.34 29.13
N ASP A 22 9.35 20.19 29.10
CA ASP A 22 8.57 19.70 30.23
C ASP A 22 8.72 18.17 30.31
N VAL A 23 9.19 17.66 31.45
CA VAL A 23 9.51 16.24 31.63
C VAL A 23 8.26 15.36 31.63
N GLU A 24 7.09 15.90 31.99
CA GLU A 24 5.84 15.14 32.07
C GLU A 24 5.14 15.03 30.71
N THR A 25 5.24 16.07 29.88
CA THR A 25 4.55 16.11 28.57
C THR A 25 5.49 15.92 27.38
N ASN A 26 6.81 15.96 27.60
CA ASN A 26 7.84 16.01 26.57
C ASN A 26 7.63 17.13 25.53
N GLN A 27 6.89 18.18 25.91
CA GLN A 27 6.64 19.36 25.08
C GLN A 27 7.57 20.50 25.48
N ARG A 28 7.90 21.36 24.50
CA ARG A 28 8.72 22.55 24.75
C ARG A 28 7.85 23.74 25.12
N GLY A 29 8.13 24.34 26.27
CA GLY A 29 7.54 25.64 26.62
C GLY A 29 8.05 26.72 25.67
N VAL A 30 7.19 27.68 25.33
CA VAL A 30 7.57 28.85 24.50
C VAL A 30 8.25 29.93 25.34
N PHE A 31 7.97 29.99 26.65
CA PHE A 31 8.45 31.02 27.57
C PHE A 31 9.48 30.46 28.56
N PRO A 32 10.76 30.83 28.45
CA PRO A 32 11.82 30.37 29.35
C PRO A 32 11.68 30.88 30.80
N GLU A 33 11.14 32.08 30.98
CA GLU A 33 11.06 32.80 32.27
C GLU A 33 10.08 32.18 33.28
N LEU A 34 9.29 31.17 32.87
CA LEU A 34 8.26 30.55 33.71
C LEU A 34 8.76 29.35 34.55
N ILE A 35 10.04 29.00 34.49
CA ILE A 35 10.60 27.85 35.23
C ILE A 35 10.90 28.23 36.69
N GLU A 36 11.42 29.43 36.93
CA GLU A 36 12.05 29.81 38.20
C GLU A 36 11.06 30.28 39.28
N LEU A 37 9.76 30.40 38.97
CA LEU A 37 8.77 31.05 39.84
C LEU A 37 7.77 30.08 40.50
N ASN A 38 8.04 28.77 40.46
CA ASN A 38 7.15 27.71 40.99
C ASN A 38 6.85 27.81 42.51
N GLU A 39 7.47 28.72 43.28
CA GLU A 39 7.41 28.70 44.75
C GLU A 39 6.98 29.98 45.47
N SER A 40 6.61 31.08 44.79
CA SER A 40 6.05 32.23 45.52
C SER A 40 4.53 32.10 45.70
N SER A 41 4.12 31.92 46.95
CA SER A 41 2.76 31.93 47.48
C SER A 41 2.15 33.33 47.38
N GLU A 42 1.66 33.71 46.20
CA GLU A 42 0.80 34.88 46.06
C GLU A 42 -0.65 34.45 46.30
N SER A 43 -1.34 35.18 47.17
CA SER A 43 -2.76 34.98 47.50
C SER A 43 -3.62 34.86 46.23
N ASP A 44 -4.37 33.76 46.14
CA ASP A 44 -5.10 33.31 44.94
C ASP A 44 -6.07 34.36 44.36
N ASP A 45 -6.67 35.22 45.19
CA ASP A 45 -7.78 36.11 44.81
C ASP A 45 -7.41 37.45 44.15
N SER A 46 -6.13 37.71 43.89
CA SER A 46 -5.70 38.96 43.23
C SER A 46 -5.74 38.87 41.70
N LEU A 47 -6.14 39.93 40.99
CA LEU A 47 -6.02 39.98 39.52
C LEU A 47 -4.54 40.08 39.12
N PRO A 48 -4.06 39.30 38.13
CA PRO A 48 -2.69 39.38 37.68
C PRO A 48 -2.43 40.72 36.98
N LEU A 49 -1.37 41.40 37.38
CA LEU A 49 -0.98 42.73 36.89
C LEU A 49 -0.08 42.68 35.64
N ASP A 50 0.48 41.50 35.32
CA ASP A 50 1.39 41.26 34.19
C ASP A 50 1.13 39.88 33.54
N GLY A 51 1.58 39.72 32.29
CA GLY A 51 1.49 38.48 31.51
C GLY A 51 2.25 37.30 32.13
N VAL A 52 3.40 37.53 32.78
CA VAL A 52 4.14 36.44 33.45
C VAL A 52 3.38 35.93 34.67
N SER A 53 2.85 36.83 35.50
CA SER A 53 2.00 36.49 36.64
C SER A 53 0.72 35.77 36.21
N TYR A 54 0.12 36.15 35.08
CA TYR A 54 -1.02 35.45 34.50
C TYR A 54 -0.66 34.01 34.10
N LEU A 55 0.41 33.81 33.32
CA LEU A 55 0.83 32.47 32.88
C LEU A 55 1.21 31.56 34.05
N LYS A 56 1.76 32.12 35.14
CA LYS A 56 2.01 31.38 36.39
C LYS A 56 0.70 30.86 37.00
N LYS A 57 -0.32 31.70 37.13
CA LYS A 57 -1.65 31.28 37.64
C LYS A 57 -2.28 30.21 36.75
N VAL A 58 -2.21 30.35 35.43
CA VAL A 58 -2.69 29.34 34.47
C VAL A 58 -1.96 28.01 34.65
N ARG A 59 -0.65 28.02 34.90
CA ARG A 59 0.13 26.78 35.12
C ARG A 59 -0.27 26.10 36.43
N ILE A 60 -0.50 26.86 37.49
CA ILE A 60 -1.02 26.35 38.77
C ILE A 60 -2.42 25.76 38.54
N GLU A 61 -3.34 26.46 37.87
CA GLU A 61 -4.67 25.95 37.56
C GLU A 61 -4.60 24.64 36.74
N ALA A 62 -3.78 24.61 35.68
CA ALA A 62 -3.64 23.44 34.81
C ALA A 62 -3.11 22.20 35.55
N LYS A 63 -2.19 22.36 36.52
CA LYS A 63 -1.71 21.27 37.39
C LYS A 63 -2.84 20.64 38.24
N HIS A 64 -3.87 21.42 38.57
CA HIS A 64 -5.03 20.93 39.31
C HIS A 64 -6.12 20.30 38.41
N ARG A 65 -5.92 20.27 37.09
CA ARG A 65 -6.84 19.64 36.13
C ARG A 65 -6.34 18.25 35.72
N PRO A 66 -7.25 17.31 35.37
CA PRO A 66 -6.84 16.02 34.82
C PRO A 66 -6.15 16.20 33.46
N ILE A 67 -5.03 15.50 33.25
CA ILE A 67 -4.22 15.56 32.01
C ILE A 67 -5.02 15.08 30.79
N ILE A 68 -5.85 14.05 30.97
CA ILE A 68 -6.74 13.51 29.95
C ILE A 68 -8.14 13.42 30.54
N LYS A 69 -9.12 13.97 29.84
CA LYS A 69 -10.54 13.83 30.18
C LYS A 69 -11.29 13.31 28.95
N ALA A 70 -11.68 12.03 28.99
CA ALA A 70 -12.59 11.46 28.00
C ALA A 70 -14.03 11.79 28.40
N VAL A 71 -14.84 12.19 27.43
CA VAL A 71 -16.27 12.45 27.61
C VAL A 71 -17.01 11.68 26.53
N GLU A 72 -18.08 10.99 26.91
CA GLU A 72 -18.95 10.32 25.93
C GLU A 72 -19.64 11.37 25.06
N ALA A 73 -19.51 11.22 23.75
CA ALA A 73 -20.20 12.10 22.82
C ALA A 73 -21.72 11.90 22.98
N PRO A 74 -22.53 12.97 22.95
CA PRO A 74 -23.98 12.84 22.83
C PRO A 74 -24.29 11.97 21.60
N PRO A 75 -25.38 11.19 21.61
CA PRO A 75 -25.74 10.32 20.50
C PRO A 75 -26.05 11.15 19.25
N THR A 76 -25.00 11.52 18.51
CA THR A 76 -25.10 12.21 17.22
C THR A 76 -25.27 11.11 16.19
N ALA A 77 -26.49 10.98 15.70
CA ALA A 77 -26.88 10.00 14.71
C ALA A 77 -26.26 10.29 13.34
N MET A 78 -24.95 10.09 13.19
CA MET A 78 -24.30 9.87 11.89
C MET A 78 -23.11 8.93 12.11
N THR A 79 -23.42 7.64 12.21
CA THR A 79 -22.43 6.60 11.94
C THR A 79 -22.03 6.78 10.48
N ILE A 80 -20.89 7.44 10.25
CA ILE A 80 -20.20 7.38 8.97
C ILE A 80 -19.97 5.89 8.75
N THR A 81 -20.74 5.31 7.83
CA THR A 81 -20.58 3.90 7.49
C THR A 81 -19.23 3.84 6.81
N GLN A 82 -18.21 3.33 7.52
CA GLN A 82 -16.94 3.02 6.90
C GLN A 82 -17.25 2.10 5.71
N ILE A 83 -16.94 2.58 4.50
CA ILE A 83 -17.09 1.78 3.28
C ILE A 83 -16.06 0.66 3.40
N SER A 84 -16.49 -0.46 3.96
CA SER A 84 -15.68 -1.68 3.99
C SER A 84 -15.71 -2.30 2.60
N GLU A 85 -14.55 -2.68 2.09
CA GLU A 85 -14.47 -3.44 0.84
C GLU A 85 -15.35 -4.69 0.94
N PRO A 86 -16.03 -5.08 -0.16
CA PRO A 86 -16.90 -6.25 -0.15
C PRO A 86 -16.09 -7.49 0.24
N LYS A 87 -16.46 -8.10 1.37
CA LYS A 87 -15.90 -9.38 1.81
C LYS A 87 -16.25 -10.44 0.77
N ILE A 88 -15.25 -10.93 0.04
CA ILE A 88 -15.42 -12.02 -0.91
C ILE A 88 -15.74 -13.27 -0.10
N ASN A 89 -16.97 -13.77 -0.23
CA ASN A 89 -17.43 -14.98 0.44
C ASN A 89 -16.94 -16.20 -0.36
N ASN A 90 -15.82 -16.78 0.05
CA ASN A 90 -15.24 -17.96 -0.60
C ASN A 90 -16.02 -19.22 -0.19
N LYS A 91 -17.09 -19.54 -0.93
CA LYS A 91 -17.92 -20.76 -0.75
C LYS A 91 -17.56 -21.89 -1.74
N ALA A 92 -16.31 -21.99 -2.18
CA ALA A 92 -15.92 -23.02 -3.13
C ALA A 92 -15.67 -24.36 -2.41
N GLU A 93 -16.55 -25.34 -2.62
CA GLU A 93 -16.46 -26.70 -2.06
C GLU A 93 -15.32 -27.55 -2.67
N GLU A 94 -14.85 -27.17 -3.87
CA GLU A 94 -13.71 -27.80 -4.55
C GLU A 94 -12.57 -26.81 -4.67
N ILE A 95 -11.65 -26.83 -3.71
CA ILE A 95 -10.41 -26.07 -3.78
C ILE A 95 -9.32 -26.95 -4.42
N TYR A 96 -8.50 -26.37 -5.28
CA TYR A 96 -7.40 -27.09 -5.92
C TYR A 96 -6.41 -27.61 -4.86
N SER A 97 -5.76 -28.73 -5.15
CA SER A 97 -4.84 -29.37 -4.20
C SER A 97 -3.65 -28.47 -3.89
N SER A 98 -3.30 -28.34 -2.60
CA SER A 98 -2.09 -27.63 -2.14
C SER A 98 -0.81 -28.16 -2.83
N VAL A 99 -0.74 -29.47 -3.09
CA VAL A 99 0.39 -30.10 -3.79
C VAL A 99 0.52 -29.60 -5.23
N TRP A 100 -0.61 -29.37 -5.91
CA TRP A 100 -0.62 -28.79 -7.25
C TRP A 100 -0.13 -27.34 -7.20
N GLU A 101 -0.65 -26.54 -6.27
CA GLU A 101 -0.30 -25.12 -6.14
C GLU A 101 1.20 -24.93 -5.92
N GLU A 102 1.80 -25.70 -5.00
CA GLU A 102 3.24 -25.63 -4.76
C GLU A 102 4.08 -25.99 -5.99
N LYS A 103 3.72 -27.08 -6.70
CA LYS A 103 4.45 -27.52 -7.90
C LYS A 103 4.32 -26.50 -9.03
N PHE A 104 3.12 -25.96 -9.20
CA PHE A 104 2.82 -24.93 -10.19
C PHE A 104 3.62 -23.65 -9.91
N LEU A 105 3.58 -23.12 -8.68
CA LEU A 105 4.29 -21.91 -8.30
C LEU A 105 5.81 -22.05 -8.43
N LYS A 106 6.37 -23.22 -8.07
CA LYS A 106 7.80 -23.51 -8.30
C LYS A 106 8.15 -23.44 -9.79
N SER A 107 7.30 -24.00 -10.65
CA SER A 107 7.47 -23.96 -12.11
C SER A 107 7.33 -22.54 -12.66
N PHE A 108 6.37 -21.77 -12.16
CA PHE A 108 6.16 -20.36 -12.50
C PHE A 108 7.39 -19.50 -12.19
N ILE A 109 7.94 -19.64 -10.97
CA ILE A 109 9.14 -18.90 -10.54
C ILE A 109 10.33 -19.28 -11.42
N LYS A 110 10.49 -20.56 -11.76
CA LYS A 110 11.56 -21.02 -12.67
C LYS A 110 11.41 -20.39 -14.07
N LEU A 111 10.20 -20.39 -14.62
CA LEU A 111 9.92 -19.80 -15.93
C LEU A 111 10.20 -18.28 -15.93
N ARG A 112 9.76 -17.58 -14.88
CA ARG A 112 10.00 -16.14 -14.72
C ARG A 112 11.49 -15.80 -14.68
N ARG A 113 12.30 -16.57 -13.96
CA ARG A 113 13.76 -16.39 -13.94
C ARG A 113 14.37 -16.59 -15.33
N ASN A 114 13.97 -17.63 -16.05
CA ASN A 114 14.49 -17.92 -17.38
C ASN A 114 14.16 -16.83 -18.40
N LEU A 115 12.95 -16.29 -18.38
CA LEU A 115 12.54 -15.22 -19.29
C LEU A 115 13.29 -13.91 -19.03
N ASN A 116 13.53 -13.55 -17.77
CA ASN A 116 14.31 -12.36 -17.42
C ASN A 116 15.78 -12.45 -17.91
N LEU A 117 16.34 -13.66 -18.01
CA LEU A 117 17.71 -13.88 -18.51
C LEU A 117 17.82 -13.76 -20.03
N GLN A 118 16.72 -13.92 -20.77
CA GLN A 118 16.68 -13.86 -22.24
C GLN A 118 16.42 -12.45 -22.80
N THR A 119 16.55 -11.40 -21.99
CA THR A 119 16.17 -10.01 -22.29
C THR A 119 17.00 -9.29 -23.37
N LYS A 120 17.89 -9.99 -24.08
CA LYS A 120 18.58 -9.45 -25.25
C LYS A 120 17.80 -9.80 -26.53
N SER A 121 16.80 -9.00 -26.89
CA SER A 121 16.10 -9.16 -28.17
C SER A 121 15.95 -7.84 -28.93
N VAL A 122 16.19 -7.91 -30.23
CA VAL A 122 15.99 -6.85 -31.22
C VAL A 122 14.49 -6.66 -31.47
N ILE A 123 14.03 -5.41 -31.51
CA ILE A 123 12.63 -5.06 -31.78
C ILE A 123 12.32 -5.39 -33.24
N LEU A 124 11.57 -6.47 -33.49
CA LEU A 124 11.19 -6.90 -34.84
C LEU A 124 9.91 -6.21 -35.36
N ARG A 125 9.04 -5.70 -34.46
CA ARG A 125 7.78 -5.02 -34.82
C ARG A 125 7.46 -3.89 -33.83
N PRO A 126 6.88 -2.77 -34.30
CA PRO A 126 6.39 -1.73 -33.42
C PRO A 126 5.23 -2.25 -32.56
N LEU A 127 5.21 -1.84 -31.29
CA LEU A 127 4.12 -2.18 -30.38
C LEU A 127 2.83 -1.45 -30.79
N PRO A 128 1.66 -2.11 -30.65
CA PRO A 128 0.38 -1.45 -30.80
C PRO A 128 0.24 -0.27 -29.83
N LYS A 129 -0.40 0.81 -30.27
CA LYS A 129 -0.52 2.04 -29.47
C LYS A 129 -1.85 2.09 -28.73
N ASP A 130 -2.90 1.59 -29.38
CA ASP A 130 -4.26 1.78 -28.91
C ASP A 130 -4.86 0.50 -28.31
N LYS A 131 -5.77 0.69 -27.36
CA LYS A 131 -6.53 -0.39 -26.71
C LYS A 131 -7.25 -1.30 -27.73
N ILE A 132 -7.72 -0.75 -28.84
CA ILE A 132 -8.44 -1.49 -29.89
C ILE A 132 -7.47 -2.42 -30.64
N GLU A 133 -6.28 -1.95 -30.99
CA GLU A 133 -5.28 -2.77 -31.66
C GLU A 133 -4.80 -3.91 -30.76
N TRP A 134 -4.59 -3.63 -29.47
CA TRP A 134 -4.28 -4.66 -28.48
C TRP A 134 -5.41 -5.68 -28.32
N ARG A 135 -6.67 -5.23 -28.33
CA ARG A 135 -7.83 -6.14 -28.28
C ARG A 135 -7.83 -7.09 -29.48
N ARG A 136 -7.62 -6.56 -30.69
CA ARG A 136 -7.54 -7.35 -31.93
C ARG A 136 -6.42 -8.38 -31.85
N LEU A 137 -5.22 -7.95 -31.43
CA LEU A 137 -4.06 -8.83 -31.28
C LEU A 137 -4.31 -9.96 -30.28
N ILE A 138 -4.94 -9.67 -29.13
CA ILE A 138 -5.10 -10.64 -28.04
C ILE A 138 -6.29 -11.58 -28.26
N LEU A 139 -7.41 -11.06 -28.80
CA LEU A 139 -8.67 -11.82 -28.89
C LEU A 139 -8.97 -12.34 -30.30
N GLU A 140 -8.50 -11.67 -31.36
CA GLU A 140 -8.88 -12.01 -32.74
C GLU A 140 -7.77 -12.72 -33.51
N GLU A 141 -6.49 -12.38 -33.29
CA GLU A 141 -5.38 -13.04 -33.98
C GLU A 141 -5.12 -14.47 -33.47
N LEU A 142 -5.68 -14.85 -32.32
CA LEU A 142 -5.62 -16.21 -31.75
C LEU A 142 -4.20 -16.80 -31.59
N GLU A 143 -3.18 -15.94 -31.49
CA GLU A 143 -1.79 -16.34 -31.24
C GLU A 143 -1.35 -15.99 -29.80
N PRO A 144 -0.57 -16.88 -29.14
CA PRO A 144 0.05 -16.57 -27.85
C PRO A 144 1.14 -15.49 -28.00
N PRO A 145 1.45 -14.76 -26.92
CA PRO A 145 2.47 -13.71 -26.99
C PRO A 145 3.85 -14.30 -27.25
N SER A 146 4.48 -13.86 -28.34
CA SER A 146 5.88 -14.21 -28.64
C SER A 146 6.82 -13.63 -27.57
N ILE A 147 7.88 -14.38 -27.23
CA ILE A 147 8.91 -13.93 -26.27
C ILE A 147 9.54 -12.60 -26.72
N SER A 148 9.74 -12.40 -28.02
CA SER A 148 10.30 -11.14 -28.55
C SER A 148 9.37 -9.94 -28.31
N LEU A 149 8.05 -10.18 -28.37
CA LEU A 149 7.03 -9.17 -28.08
C LEU A 149 6.93 -8.90 -26.58
N LEU A 150 6.96 -9.96 -25.75
CA LEU A 150 6.96 -9.81 -24.28
C LEU A 150 8.16 -9.01 -23.77
N ASN A 151 9.33 -9.17 -24.40
CA ASN A 151 10.53 -8.43 -24.04
C ASN A 151 10.44 -6.94 -24.36
N SER A 152 9.68 -6.53 -25.38
CA SER A 152 9.50 -5.12 -25.73
C SER A 152 8.44 -4.42 -24.87
N ILE A 153 7.55 -5.17 -24.23
CA ILE A 153 6.52 -4.63 -23.32
C ILE A 153 7.19 -4.19 -22.00
N ASN A 154 7.02 -2.90 -21.68
CA ASN A 154 7.45 -2.34 -20.40
C ASN A 154 6.40 -2.60 -19.28
N GLN A 155 6.77 -2.30 -18.03
CA GLN A 155 5.92 -2.50 -16.86
C GLN A 155 4.56 -1.79 -17.00
N CYS A 156 4.55 -0.52 -17.38
CA CYS A 156 3.33 0.29 -17.52
C CYS A 156 2.38 -0.28 -18.57
N THR A 157 2.90 -0.66 -19.74
CA THR A 157 2.14 -1.31 -20.80
C THR A 157 1.62 -2.67 -20.33
N ALA A 158 2.43 -3.49 -19.65
CA ALA A 158 1.97 -4.79 -19.14
C ALA A 158 0.80 -4.65 -18.16
N LEU A 159 0.84 -3.65 -17.26
CA LEU A 159 -0.23 -3.37 -16.32
C LEU A 159 -1.49 -2.84 -17.00
N ASN A 160 -1.36 -1.97 -18.00
CA ASN A 160 -2.49 -1.52 -18.81
C ASN A 160 -3.14 -2.69 -19.58
N LEU A 161 -2.31 -3.62 -20.10
CA LEU A 161 -2.80 -4.82 -20.75
C LEU A 161 -3.54 -5.74 -19.77
N LEU A 162 -3.03 -5.91 -18.54
CA LEU A 162 -3.78 -6.65 -17.52
C LEU A 162 -5.10 -5.98 -17.21
N LYS A 163 -5.12 -4.65 -17.03
CA LYS A 163 -6.35 -3.89 -16.78
C LYS A 163 -7.38 -4.10 -17.88
N TRP A 164 -6.99 -3.96 -19.15
CA TRP A 164 -7.91 -4.17 -20.26
C TRP A 164 -8.35 -5.64 -20.37
N ASN A 165 -7.46 -6.59 -20.13
CA ASN A 165 -7.82 -8.01 -20.10
C ASN A 165 -8.85 -8.30 -19.01
N THR A 166 -8.73 -7.70 -17.82
CA THR A 166 -9.74 -7.82 -16.74
C THR A 166 -11.13 -7.38 -17.19
N GLU A 167 -11.22 -6.28 -17.95
CA GLU A 167 -12.48 -5.79 -18.50
C GLU A 167 -13.08 -6.75 -19.53
N TRP A 168 -12.23 -7.36 -20.37
CA TRP A 168 -12.66 -8.26 -21.45
C TRP A 168 -12.89 -9.70 -20.98
N PHE A 169 -12.38 -10.07 -19.80
CA PHE A 169 -12.41 -11.44 -19.32
C PHE A 169 -13.84 -11.89 -18.95
N SER A 170 -14.24 -13.02 -19.52
CA SER A 170 -15.58 -13.59 -19.39
C SER A 170 -15.54 -15.13 -19.47
N TYR A 171 -16.69 -15.78 -19.29
CA TYR A 171 -16.79 -17.25 -19.41
C TYR A 171 -16.47 -17.80 -20.80
N ASN A 172 -16.64 -16.98 -21.84
CA ASN A 172 -16.43 -17.38 -23.22
C ASN A 172 -15.10 -16.79 -23.76
N SER A 173 -14.20 -16.42 -22.85
CA SER A 173 -12.90 -15.90 -23.22
C SER A 173 -12.07 -16.97 -23.95
N PRO A 174 -11.40 -16.61 -25.05
CA PRO A 174 -10.53 -17.53 -25.77
C PRO A 174 -9.34 -17.93 -24.89
N GLU A 175 -8.81 -19.13 -25.11
CA GLU A 175 -7.67 -19.66 -24.34
C GLU A 175 -6.42 -18.75 -24.45
N GLN A 176 -6.27 -18.10 -25.60
CA GLN A 176 -5.21 -17.15 -25.85
C GLN A 176 -5.25 -15.98 -24.87
N GLN A 177 -6.45 -15.50 -24.49
CA GLN A 177 -6.58 -14.44 -23.52
C GLN A 177 -5.97 -14.83 -22.17
N ILE A 178 -6.17 -16.07 -21.71
CA ILE A 178 -5.55 -16.53 -20.46
C ILE A 178 -4.04 -16.67 -20.59
N MET A 179 -3.54 -17.12 -21.75
CA MET A 179 -2.10 -17.19 -22.02
C MET A 179 -1.47 -15.80 -21.94
N TRP A 180 -2.11 -14.79 -22.53
CA TRP A 180 -1.69 -13.40 -22.43
C TRP A 180 -1.64 -12.93 -20.97
N ILE A 181 -2.70 -13.15 -20.19
CA ILE A 181 -2.73 -12.81 -18.76
C ILE A 181 -1.57 -13.50 -18.02
N PHE A 182 -1.34 -14.79 -18.25
CA PHE A 182 -0.28 -15.57 -17.63
C PHE A 182 1.11 -15.01 -17.94
N PHE A 183 1.42 -14.74 -19.22
CA PHE A 183 2.72 -14.20 -19.61
C PHE A 183 2.93 -12.76 -19.14
N LEU A 184 1.87 -11.94 -19.08
CA LEU A 184 1.94 -10.60 -18.50
C LEU A 184 2.24 -10.66 -17.00
N LEU A 185 1.62 -11.59 -16.26
CA LEU A 185 1.94 -11.82 -14.83
C LEU A 185 3.37 -12.31 -14.61
N ILE A 186 3.94 -13.07 -15.56
CA ILE A 186 5.36 -13.43 -15.52
C ILE A 186 6.24 -12.19 -15.71
N LYS A 187 5.87 -11.33 -16.66
CA LYS A 187 6.65 -10.16 -17.07
C LYS A 187 6.66 -9.03 -16.05
N ILE A 188 5.54 -8.79 -15.36
CA ILE A 188 5.38 -7.68 -14.41
C ILE A 188 6.28 -7.86 -13.19
N ASP A 189 7.02 -6.83 -12.82
CA ASP A 189 7.93 -6.83 -11.67
C ASP A 189 7.21 -7.00 -10.32
N MET A 190 7.92 -7.57 -9.34
CA MET A 190 7.38 -7.82 -7.99
C MET A 190 7.29 -6.54 -7.15
N VAL A 191 8.11 -5.53 -7.47
CA VAL A 191 8.08 -4.23 -6.79
C VAL A 191 7.03 -3.38 -7.48
N MET A 192 5.94 -3.11 -6.77
CA MET A 192 4.76 -2.45 -7.32
C MET A 192 4.26 -1.38 -6.35
N THR A 193 3.67 -0.32 -6.88
CA THR A 193 2.95 0.66 -6.06
C THR A 193 1.57 0.12 -5.65
N SER A 194 0.91 0.79 -4.70
CA SER A 194 -0.44 0.44 -4.28
C SER A 194 -1.44 0.48 -5.46
N ASP A 195 -1.29 1.43 -6.37
CA ASP A 195 -2.17 1.59 -7.53
C ASP A 195 -1.96 0.45 -8.53
N GLU A 196 -0.72 0.07 -8.80
CA GLU A 196 -0.42 -1.03 -9.69
C GLU A 196 -0.91 -2.36 -9.12
N LEU A 197 -0.75 -2.56 -7.81
CA LEU A 197 -1.25 -3.74 -7.11
C LEU A 197 -2.79 -3.82 -7.14
N SER A 198 -3.47 -2.68 -7.13
CA SER A 198 -4.93 -2.63 -7.25
C SER A 198 -5.43 -3.27 -8.55
N ILE A 199 -4.69 -3.12 -9.66
CA ILE A 199 -4.99 -3.74 -10.96
C ILE A 199 -4.98 -5.28 -10.84
N LEU A 200 -3.98 -5.83 -10.14
CA LEU A 200 -3.87 -7.28 -9.92
C LEU A 200 -4.99 -7.78 -8.99
N ARG A 201 -5.34 -6.99 -7.97
CA ARG A 201 -6.47 -7.29 -7.08
C ARG A 201 -7.78 -7.29 -7.86
N GLU A 202 -8.01 -6.32 -8.76
CA GLU A 202 -9.20 -6.27 -9.62
C GLU A 202 -9.29 -7.49 -10.55
N LEU A 203 -8.18 -7.89 -11.17
CA LEU A 203 -8.10 -9.12 -11.97
C LEU A 203 -8.49 -10.35 -11.12
N CYS A 204 -7.90 -10.50 -9.94
CA CYS A 204 -8.18 -11.61 -9.05
C CYS A 204 -9.64 -11.60 -8.55
N LYS A 205 -10.18 -10.43 -8.20
CA LYS A 205 -11.60 -10.23 -7.85
C LYS A 205 -12.53 -10.64 -9.00
N LYS A 206 -12.18 -10.29 -10.26
CA LYS A 206 -12.92 -10.72 -11.45
C LYS A 206 -12.89 -12.25 -11.62
N CYS A 207 -11.72 -12.87 -11.44
CA CYS A 207 -11.55 -14.33 -11.46
C CYS A 207 -12.41 -15.01 -10.38
N LEU A 208 -12.38 -14.51 -9.15
CA LEU A 208 -13.21 -15.00 -8.03
C LEU A 208 -14.70 -14.86 -8.32
N PHE A 209 -15.12 -13.71 -8.88
CA PHE A 209 -16.50 -13.50 -9.30
C PHE A 209 -16.92 -14.55 -10.34
N LEU A 210 -16.10 -14.79 -11.35
CA LEU A 210 -16.40 -15.78 -12.39
C LEU A 210 -16.47 -17.20 -11.81
N ARG A 211 -15.54 -17.57 -10.92
CA ARG A 211 -15.53 -18.86 -10.22
C ARG A 211 -16.78 -19.06 -9.37
N ASN A 212 -17.22 -18.03 -8.65
CA ASN A 212 -18.37 -18.14 -7.74
C ASN A 212 -19.73 -18.06 -8.44
N SER A 213 -19.85 -17.38 -9.60
CA SER A 213 -21.17 -17.14 -10.21
C SER A 213 -21.72 -18.32 -11.02
N LYS A 214 -20.90 -19.32 -11.39
CA LYS A 214 -21.36 -20.56 -12.05
C LYS A 214 -20.81 -21.76 -11.29
N LYS A 215 -21.67 -22.68 -10.84
CA LYS A 215 -21.26 -23.87 -10.08
C LYS A 215 -20.51 -24.91 -10.92
N ASN A 216 -20.88 -25.05 -12.20
CA ASN A 216 -20.30 -26.06 -13.09
C ASN A 216 -19.49 -25.38 -14.21
N LEU A 217 -18.32 -24.83 -13.87
CA LEU A 217 -17.37 -24.39 -14.90
C LEU A 217 -16.69 -25.61 -15.54
N PRO A 218 -16.37 -25.57 -16.84
CA PRO A 218 -15.42 -26.50 -17.42
C PRO A 218 -14.09 -26.48 -16.65
N LEU A 219 -13.52 -27.68 -16.41
CA LEU A 219 -12.30 -27.84 -15.61
C LEU A 219 -11.14 -26.96 -16.09
N HIS A 220 -10.98 -26.76 -17.40
CA HIS A 220 -9.93 -25.90 -17.94
C HIS A 220 -10.12 -24.42 -17.56
N ILE A 221 -11.35 -23.90 -17.57
CA ILE A 221 -11.64 -22.51 -17.16
C ILE A 221 -11.43 -22.34 -15.66
N GLN A 222 -11.87 -23.32 -14.87
CA GLN A 222 -11.62 -23.33 -13.42
C GLN A 222 -10.11 -23.36 -13.13
N SER A 223 -9.35 -24.26 -13.76
CA SER A 223 -7.88 -24.33 -13.61
C SER A 223 -7.19 -23.02 -13.99
N ASN A 224 -7.68 -22.36 -15.05
CA ASN A 224 -7.17 -21.09 -15.52
C ASN A 224 -7.39 -19.94 -14.52
N ILE A 225 -8.59 -19.88 -13.94
CA ILE A 225 -8.91 -18.92 -12.87
C ILE A 225 -8.04 -19.18 -11.63
N ASP A 226 -7.91 -20.45 -11.27
CA ASP A 226 -7.20 -20.90 -10.06
C ASP A 226 -5.71 -20.60 -10.15
N MET A 227 -5.14 -20.77 -11.33
CA MET A 227 -3.80 -20.33 -11.67
C MET A 227 -3.60 -18.84 -11.40
N VAL A 228 -4.49 -17.97 -11.89
CA VAL A 228 -4.37 -16.51 -11.70
C VAL A 228 -4.47 -16.14 -10.23
N ILE A 229 -5.44 -16.71 -9.50
CA ILE A 229 -5.62 -16.49 -8.06
C ILE A 229 -4.38 -16.94 -7.29
N SER A 230 -3.83 -18.12 -7.61
CA SER A 230 -2.63 -18.66 -6.98
C SER A 230 -1.42 -17.74 -7.19
N ILE A 231 -1.24 -17.21 -8.40
CA ILE A 231 -0.14 -16.27 -8.71
C ILE A 231 -0.33 -14.97 -7.91
N VAL A 232 -1.49 -14.32 -8.00
CA VAL A 232 -1.72 -13.04 -7.33
C VAL A 232 -1.62 -13.16 -5.81
N GLY A 233 -2.18 -14.23 -5.24
CA GLY A 233 -2.16 -14.44 -3.79
C GLY A 233 -0.80 -14.82 -3.24
N ASN A 234 -0.05 -15.70 -3.92
CA ASN A 234 1.21 -16.23 -3.40
C ASN A 234 2.45 -15.49 -3.89
N ILE A 235 2.50 -15.06 -5.15
CA ILE A 235 3.67 -14.37 -5.73
C ILE A 235 3.63 -12.88 -5.40
N PHE A 236 2.47 -12.24 -5.56
CA PHE A 236 2.28 -10.81 -5.30
C PHE A 236 1.77 -10.51 -3.88
N GLY A 237 1.76 -11.52 -3.00
CA GLY A 237 1.48 -11.35 -1.57
C GLY A 237 0.03 -11.03 -1.19
N GLN A 238 -0.93 -11.14 -2.11
CA GLN A 238 -2.35 -10.83 -1.84
C GLN A 238 -3.08 -12.00 -1.18
N LYS A 239 -2.62 -12.41 0.00
CA LYS A 239 -3.08 -13.61 0.71
C LYS A 239 -4.56 -13.56 1.10
N ASP A 240 -5.12 -12.38 1.28
CA ASP A 240 -6.53 -12.17 1.61
C ASP A 240 -7.51 -12.63 0.50
N LEU A 241 -7.01 -12.72 -0.74
CA LEU A 241 -7.75 -13.16 -1.92
C LEU A 241 -7.68 -14.67 -2.18
N LEU A 242 -6.85 -15.40 -1.43
CA LEU A 242 -6.75 -16.86 -1.58
C LEU A 242 -8.05 -17.53 -1.12
N LEU A 243 -8.41 -18.60 -1.83
CA LEU A 243 -9.61 -19.38 -1.56
C LEU A 243 -9.46 -20.28 -0.34
N ASN A 244 -8.25 -20.75 -0.08
CA ASN A 244 -7.87 -21.41 1.16
C ASN A 244 -7.61 -20.34 2.22
N LYS A 245 -8.57 -20.12 3.13
CA LYS A 245 -8.27 -19.48 4.42
C LYS A 245 -7.92 -20.57 5.42
N PHE A 246 -6.79 -20.37 6.10
CA PHE A 246 -6.42 -21.09 7.32
C PHE A 246 -7.47 -20.88 8.41
#